data_AF-H3HCH0-F1
#
_entry.id   AF-H3HCH0-F1
#
_cell.length_a   1.000
_cell.length_b   1.000
_cell.length_c   1.000
_cell.angle_alpha   90.00
_cell.angle_beta   90.00
_cell.angle_gamma   90.00
#
_symmetry.space_group_name_H-M   'P 1'
#
loop_
_entity.id
_entity.type
_entity.pdbx_description
1 polymer ?
#
loop_
_entity_poly.entity_id
_entity_poly.type
_entity_poly.pdbx_seq_one_letter_code
_entity_poly.pdbx_strand_id
1 'polypeptide(L)'
;MTSKALRLVLLLSLCVAALGAAERAPATSVFDAAEKEQQAAAAKEKNLQRNIADDYVRVLFCTACGYQQNFNQIKTYLEDTFPHLVDRIYGANYEVDPYKKMLAQFLGYAQATAMLLLVFGEYLLPALGLDTTMLRWALNNRIAAFFIVVFMGTAASSLTASGAFEIYFNAGTRNTEQQFLLARL
;
A
#
# COMPACT_ATOMS: atom_id res chain seq x y z
N MET A 1 82.95 9.90 10.21
CA MET A 1 82.95 9.10 8.96
C MET A 1 81.55 8.57 8.58
N THR A 2 80.45 9.23 8.97
CA THR A 2 79.08 8.69 8.84
C THR A 2 78.21 9.37 7.76
N SER A 3 78.60 10.54 7.26
CA SER A 3 77.80 11.31 6.28
C SER A 3 77.85 10.73 4.85
N LYS A 4 78.99 10.14 4.44
CA LYS A 4 79.15 9.54 3.10
C LYS A 4 78.39 8.22 2.95
N ALA A 5 78.38 7.40 4.01
CA ALA A 5 77.64 6.13 4.03
C ALA A 5 76.12 6.36 3.97
N LEU A 6 75.61 7.37 4.69
CA LEU A 6 74.18 7.72 4.65
C LEU A 6 73.73 8.19 3.26
N ARG A 7 74.54 9.00 2.57
CA ARG A 7 74.25 9.44 1.19
C ARG A 7 74.33 8.29 0.19
N LEU A 8 75.26 7.35 0.37
CA LEU A 8 75.38 6.16 -0.48
C LEU A 8 74.16 5.25 -0.33
N VAL A 9 73.68 5.04 0.91
CA VAL A 9 72.47 4.25 1.19
C VAL A 9 71.21 4.91 0.63
N LEU A 10 71.10 6.25 0.73
CA LEU A 10 69.97 7.00 0.16
C LEU A 10 69.95 6.94 -1.37
N LEU A 11 71.11 7.07 -2.02
CA LEU A 11 71.24 6.95 -3.48
C LEU A 11 70.96 5.52 -3.97
N LEU A 12 71.44 4.51 -3.25
CA LEU A 12 71.13 3.10 -3.54
C LEU A 12 69.63 2.81 -3.39
N SER A 13 68.96 3.35 -2.36
CA SER A 13 67.50 3.21 -2.22
C SER A 13 66.70 3.92 -3.31
N LEU A 14 67.17 5.08 -3.78
CA LEU A 14 66.53 5.82 -4.88
C LEU A 14 66.69 5.07 -6.22
N CYS A 15 67.84 4.45 -6.45
CA CYS A 15 68.07 3.61 -7.63
C CYS A 15 67.23 2.33 -7.62
N VAL A 16 67.04 1.68 -6.46
CA VAL A 16 66.17 0.51 -6.34
C VAL A 16 64.70 0.87 -6.57
N ALA A 17 64.25 2.05 -6.13
CA ALA A 17 62.90 2.54 -6.41
C ALA A 17 62.70 2.91 -7.90
N ALA A 18 63.73 3.46 -8.56
CA ALA A 18 63.66 3.81 -9.99
C ALA A 18 63.70 2.57 -10.91
N LEU A 19 64.38 1.49 -10.50
CA LEU A 19 64.44 0.25 -11.28
C LEU A 19 63.20 -0.65 -11.05
N GLY A 20 62.51 -0.52 -9.93
CA GLY A 20 61.23 -1.18 -9.66
C GLY A 20 60.00 -0.52 -10.30
N ALA A 21 60.17 0.67 -10.90
CA ALA A 21 59.10 1.40 -11.59
C ALA A 21 58.96 1.05 -13.08
N ALA A 22 59.72 0.06 -13.56
CA ALA A 22 59.80 -0.32 -14.96
C ALA A 22 59.52 -1.82 -15.19
N GLU A 23 58.47 -2.37 -14.61
CA GLU A 23 57.91 -3.62 -15.13
C GLU A 23 56.40 -3.73 -14.89
N ARG A 24 55.67 -3.86 -16.01
CA ARG A 24 54.23 -4.09 -16.17
C ARG A 24 53.29 -2.96 -15.74
N ALA A 25 53.13 -2.02 -16.67
CA ALA A 25 51.78 -1.63 -17.04
C ALA A 25 50.96 -2.92 -17.29
N PRO A 26 49.80 -3.13 -16.64
CA PRO A 26 48.86 -4.09 -17.18
C PRO A 26 48.45 -3.50 -18.53
N ALA A 27 48.85 -4.16 -19.61
CA ALA A 27 48.13 -4.02 -20.85
C ALA A 27 46.66 -4.26 -20.47
N THR A 28 45.85 -3.21 -20.50
CA THR A 28 44.40 -3.32 -20.52
C THR A 28 44.12 -4.06 -21.81
N SER A 29 44.14 -5.38 -21.75
CA SER A 29 43.79 -6.20 -22.87
C SER A 29 42.34 -5.85 -23.16
N VAL A 30 42.02 -5.60 -24.43
CA VAL A 30 40.65 -5.30 -24.86
C VAL A 30 39.70 -6.40 -24.39
N PHE A 31 40.22 -7.60 -24.11
CA PHE A 31 39.52 -8.73 -23.50
C PHE A 31 39.12 -8.49 -22.03
N ASP A 32 39.95 -7.93 -21.15
CA ASP A 32 39.59 -7.65 -19.74
C ASP A 32 38.54 -6.54 -19.60
N ALA A 33 38.60 -5.52 -20.48
CA ALA A 33 37.59 -4.46 -20.54
C ALA A 33 36.24 -5.00 -21.07
N ALA A 34 36.28 -5.85 -22.10
CA ALA A 34 35.11 -6.52 -22.66
C ALA A 34 34.45 -7.46 -21.63
N GLU A 35 35.23 -8.20 -20.83
CA GLU A 35 34.70 -9.05 -19.76
C GLU A 35 34.03 -8.25 -18.65
N LYS A 36 34.56 -7.07 -18.30
CA LYS A 36 33.96 -6.19 -17.28
C LYS A 36 32.66 -5.54 -17.78
N GLU A 37 32.58 -5.19 -19.06
CA GLU A 37 31.35 -4.72 -19.71
C GLU A 37 30.31 -5.84 -19.83
N GLN A 38 30.73 -7.07 -20.17
CA GLN A 38 29.85 -8.24 -20.20
C GLN A 38 29.36 -8.63 -18.80
N GLN A 39 30.22 -8.56 -17.77
CA GLN A 39 29.82 -8.77 -16.38
C GLN A 39 28.88 -7.67 -15.88
N ALA A 40 29.10 -6.41 -16.28
CA ALA A 40 28.19 -5.31 -15.96
C ALA A 40 26.85 -5.44 -16.69
N ALA A 41 26.83 -5.90 -17.94
CA ALA A 41 25.62 -6.17 -18.71
C ALA A 41 24.85 -7.37 -18.14
N ALA A 42 25.53 -8.47 -17.80
CA ALA A 42 24.93 -9.63 -17.16
C ALA A 42 24.42 -9.32 -15.75
N ALA A 43 25.13 -8.47 -15.00
CA ALA A 43 24.66 -7.97 -13.71
C ALA A 43 23.42 -7.08 -13.88
N LYS A 44 23.39 -6.21 -14.89
CA LYS A 44 22.23 -5.35 -15.19
C LYS A 44 21.02 -6.19 -15.61
N GLU A 45 21.23 -7.21 -16.42
CA GLU A 45 20.18 -8.14 -16.86
C GLU A 45 19.66 -8.98 -15.69
N LYS A 46 20.54 -9.50 -14.83
CA LYS A 46 20.14 -10.19 -13.59
C LYS A 46 19.38 -9.28 -12.64
N ASN A 47 19.77 -8.01 -12.52
CA ASN A 47 19.03 -7.03 -11.73
C ASN A 47 17.65 -6.73 -12.33
N LEU A 48 17.54 -6.62 -13.66
CA LEU A 48 16.27 -6.42 -14.34
C LEU A 48 15.34 -7.62 -14.16
N GLN A 49 15.86 -8.84 -14.34
CA GLN A 49 15.12 -10.09 -14.13
C GLN A 49 14.61 -10.23 -12.69
N ARG A 50 15.42 -9.82 -11.70
CA ARG A 50 14.96 -9.76 -10.30
C ARG A 50 13.85 -8.72 -10.07
N ASN A 51 13.94 -7.56 -10.70
CA ASN A 51 12.88 -6.54 -10.60
C ASN A 51 11.56 -7.02 -11.19
N ILE A 52 11.59 -7.74 -12.33
CA ILE A 52 10.38 -8.31 -12.96
C ILE A 52 9.80 -9.46 -12.10
N ALA A 53 10.66 -10.21 -11.40
CA ALA A 53 10.24 -11.28 -10.50
C ALA A 53 9.54 -10.78 -9.23
N ASP A 54 9.84 -9.55 -8.78
CA ASP A 54 9.29 -8.96 -7.55
C ASP A 54 8.10 -8.01 -7.78
N ASP A 55 7.65 -7.79 -9.01
CA ASP A 55 6.50 -6.93 -9.30
C ASP A 55 5.19 -7.56 -8.77
N TYR A 56 4.44 -6.83 -7.94
CA TYR A 56 3.14 -7.23 -7.41
C TYR A 56 2.12 -6.10 -7.49
N VAL A 57 0.83 -6.46 -7.56
CA VAL A 57 -0.29 -5.52 -7.60
C VAL A 57 -1.13 -5.69 -6.35
N ARG A 58 -1.45 -4.57 -5.69
CA ARG A 58 -2.35 -4.54 -4.53
C ARG A 58 -3.55 -3.68 -4.87
N VAL A 59 -4.75 -4.26 -4.80
CA VAL A 59 -6.01 -3.56 -5.01
C VAL A 59 -6.69 -3.37 -3.67
N LEU A 60 -6.88 -2.12 -3.25
CA LEU A 60 -7.69 -1.77 -2.09
C LEU A 60 -9.10 -1.45 -2.56
N PHE A 61 -10.10 -2.17 -2.07
CA PHE A 61 -11.49 -1.93 -2.47
C PHE A 61 -12.46 -2.04 -1.29
N CYS A 62 -13.60 -1.38 -1.39
CA CYS A 62 -14.66 -1.50 -0.40
C CYS A 62 -15.42 -2.84 -0.54
N THR A 63 -15.16 -3.79 0.35
CA THR A 63 -15.88 -5.09 0.38
C THR A 63 -17.36 -4.93 0.74
N ALA A 64 -17.67 -4.06 1.71
CA ALA A 64 -19.04 -3.79 2.15
C ALA A 64 -19.92 -3.12 1.08
N CYS A 65 -19.31 -2.49 0.07
CA CYS A 65 -20.01 -1.81 -1.02
C CYS A 65 -20.30 -2.73 -2.22
N GLY A 66 -19.85 -3.99 -2.19
CA GLY A 66 -20.07 -4.94 -3.29
C GLY A 66 -19.02 -4.90 -4.42
N TYR A 67 -17.89 -4.21 -4.27
CA TYR A 67 -16.83 -4.15 -5.30
C TYR A 67 -16.03 -5.44 -5.49
N GLN A 68 -16.33 -6.51 -4.74
CA GLN A 68 -15.64 -7.79 -4.85
C GLN A 68 -15.76 -8.40 -6.26
N GLN A 69 -16.91 -8.24 -6.93
CA GLN A 69 -17.09 -8.73 -8.29
C GLN A 69 -16.24 -7.96 -9.29
N ASN A 70 -16.15 -6.62 -9.14
CA ASN A 70 -15.30 -5.78 -9.98
C ASN A 70 -13.82 -6.14 -9.79
N PHE A 71 -13.40 -6.42 -8.55
CA PHE A 71 -12.05 -6.91 -8.27
C PHE A 71 -11.77 -8.23 -9.01
N ASN A 72 -12.68 -9.21 -8.96
CA ASN A 72 -12.49 -10.50 -9.64
C ASN A 72 -12.36 -10.36 -11.16
N GLN A 73 -13.15 -9.47 -11.77
CA GLN A 73 -13.07 -9.19 -13.20
C GLN A 73 -11.72 -8.56 -13.57
N ILE A 74 -11.29 -7.56 -12.81
CA ILE A 74 -10.00 -6.89 -13.01
C ILE A 74 -8.85 -7.86 -12.79
N LYS A 75 -8.93 -8.70 -11.75
CA LYS A 75 -7.93 -9.75 -11.48
C LYS A 75 -7.76 -10.68 -12.69
N THR A 76 -8.87 -11.22 -13.22
CA THR A 76 -8.85 -12.11 -14.39
C THR A 76 -8.23 -11.40 -15.60
N TYR A 77 -8.66 -10.16 -15.87
CA TYR A 77 -8.12 -9.36 -16.98
C TYR A 77 -6.62 -9.10 -16.87
N LEU A 78 -6.11 -8.80 -15.65
CA LEU A 78 -4.68 -8.60 -15.43
C LEU A 78 -3.88 -9.91 -15.55
N GLU A 79 -4.43 -11.03 -15.09
CA GLU A 79 -3.80 -12.36 -15.22
C GLU A 79 -3.67 -12.77 -16.70
N ASP A 80 -4.69 -12.49 -17.52
CA ASP A 80 -4.67 -12.75 -18.96
C ASP A 80 -3.69 -11.82 -19.70
N THR A 81 -3.62 -10.55 -19.30
CA THR A 81 -2.80 -9.54 -19.99
C THR A 81 -1.32 -9.62 -19.60
N PHE A 82 -1.03 -9.98 -18.34
CA PHE A 82 0.30 -9.98 -17.76
C PHE A 82 0.62 -11.34 -17.11
N PRO A 83 1.14 -12.31 -17.88
CA PRO A 83 1.41 -13.66 -17.37
C PRO A 83 2.50 -13.72 -16.29
N HIS A 84 3.30 -12.65 -16.14
CA HIS A 84 4.31 -12.53 -15.09
C HIS A 84 3.75 -12.06 -13.73
N LEU A 85 2.48 -11.60 -13.70
CA LEU A 85 1.75 -11.16 -12.49
C LEU A 85 0.80 -12.23 -11.94
N VAL A 86 0.69 -13.38 -12.62
CA VAL A 86 -0.16 -14.50 -12.19
C VAL A 86 0.22 -14.89 -10.77
N ASP A 87 -0.78 -15.02 -9.90
CA ASP A 87 -0.67 -15.23 -8.44
C ASP A 87 -0.11 -14.07 -7.59
N ARG A 88 0.23 -12.91 -8.19
CA ARG A 88 0.79 -11.74 -7.47
C ARG A 88 -0.15 -10.53 -7.39
N ILE A 89 -1.45 -10.77 -7.54
CA ILE A 89 -2.51 -9.78 -7.41
C ILE A 89 -3.24 -9.98 -6.08
N TYR A 90 -3.09 -9.02 -5.17
CA TYR A 90 -3.66 -9.07 -3.83
C TYR A 90 -4.83 -8.11 -3.71
N GLY A 91 -5.98 -8.62 -3.27
CA GLY A 91 -7.13 -7.82 -2.88
C GLY A 91 -7.14 -7.58 -1.37
N ALA A 92 -7.32 -6.33 -0.93
CA ALA A 92 -7.52 -6.01 0.48
C ALA A 92 -8.66 -4.99 0.66
N ASN A 93 -9.29 -5.03 1.83
CA ASN A 93 -10.37 -4.11 2.14
C ASN A 93 -9.83 -2.71 2.40
N TYR A 94 -10.40 -1.69 1.77
CA TYR A 94 -10.05 -0.30 2.02
C TYR A 94 -10.41 0.08 3.46
N GLU A 95 -9.42 0.50 4.24
CA GLU A 95 -9.64 0.96 5.60
C GLU A 95 -10.17 2.39 5.60
N VAL A 96 -11.49 2.52 5.77
CA VAL A 96 -12.10 3.83 6.00
C VAL A 96 -11.49 4.45 7.26
N ASP A 97 -11.26 5.77 7.22
CA ASP A 97 -10.79 6.59 8.34
C ASP A 97 -11.50 6.19 9.66
N PRO A 98 -10.75 5.98 10.76
CA PRO A 98 -11.31 5.55 12.04
C PRO A 98 -12.46 6.43 12.52
N TYR A 99 -12.44 7.74 12.23
CA TYR A 99 -13.53 8.63 12.62
C TYR A 99 -14.86 8.26 11.94
N LYS A 100 -14.82 7.94 10.65
CA LYS A 100 -16.01 7.53 9.89
C LYS A 100 -16.51 6.16 10.33
N LYS A 101 -15.60 5.24 10.68
CA LYS A 101 -15.96 3.93 11.24
C LYS A 101 -16.70 4.08 12.57
N MET A 102 -16.19 4.92 13.49
CA MET A 102 -16.86 5.18 14.76
C MET A 102 -18.24 5.80 14.57
N LEU A 103 -18.35 6.79 13.68
CA LEU A 103 -19.63 7.44 13.38
C LEU A 103 -20.65 6.45 12.81
N ALA A 104 -20.22 5.58 11.89
CA ALA A 104 -21.07 4.55 11.32
C ALA A 104 -21.54 3.52 12.36
N GLN A 105 -20.65 3.07 13.24
CA GLN A 105 -21.00 2.18 14.34
C GLN A 105 -22.00 2.84 15.29
N PHE A 106 -21.76 4.10 15.65
CA PHE A 106 -22.67 4.88 16.50
C PHE A 106 -24.07 4.99 15.86
N LEU A 107 -24.14 5.30 14.57
CA LEU A 107 -25.41 5.37 13.84
C LEU A 107 -26.12 4.01 13.79
N GLY A 108 -25.38 2.90 13.63
CA GLY A 108 -25.93 1.55 13.69
C GLY A 108 -26.55 1.23 15.05
N TYR A 109 -25.84 1.53 16.14
CA TYR A 109 -26.38 1.37 17.50
C TYR A 109 -27.57 2.29 17.77
N ALA A 110 -27.51 3.53 17.29
CA ALA A 110 -28.60 4.48 17.41
C ALA A 110 -29.86 4.00 16.67
N GLN A 111 -29.70 3.45 15.45
CA GLN A 111 -30.80 2.87 14.69
C GLN A 111 -31.42 1.66 15.40
N ALA A 112 -30.59 0.74 15.90
CA ALA A 112 -31.07 -0.42 16.65
C ALA A 112 -31.81 -0.02 17.93
N THR A 113 -31.29 0.97 18.65
CA THR A 113 -31.92 1.52 19.86
C THR A 113 -33.23 2.22 19.53
N ALA A 114 -33.27 3.02 18.47
CA ALA A 114 -34.48 3.67 17.99
C ALA A 114 -35.55 2.65 17.60
N MET A 115 -35.16 1.55 16.94
CA MET A 115 -36.07 0.46 16.59
C MET A 115 -36.66 -0.22 17.85
N LEU A 116 -35.82 -0.50 18.85
CA LEU A 116 -36.28 -1.05 20.14
C LEU A 116 -37.23 -0.10 20.87
N LEU A 117 -36.91 1.19 20.92
CA LEU A 117 -37.77 2.22 21.51
C LEU A 117 -39.08 2.39 20.75
N LEU A 118 -39.10 2.19 19.43
CA LEU A 118 -40.32 2.31 18.63
C LEU A 118 -41.26 1.12 18.87
N VAL A 119 -40.71 -0.08 19.07
CA VAL A 119 -41.49 -1.30 19.35
C VAL A 119 -41.93 -1.39 20.82
N PHE A 120 -41.01 -1.14 21.75
CA PHE A 120 -41.23 -1.35 23.20
C PHE A 120 -41.35 -0.06 24.01
N GLY A 121 -41.30 1.12 23.37
CA GLY A 121 -41.15 2.39 24.09
C GLY A 121 -42.24 2.69 25.10
N GLU A 122 -43.48 2.26 24.87
CA GLU A 122 -44.58 2.44 25.84
C GLU A 122 -44.34 1.71 27.17
N TYR A 123 -43.55 0.65 27.17
CA TYR A 123 -43.18 -0.11 28.37
C TYR A 123 -41.78 0.26 28.86
N LEU A 124 -40.84 0.49 27.95
CA LEU A 124 -39.44 0.77 28.26
C LEU A 124 -39.25 2.17 28.85
N LEU A 125 -39.81 3.23 28.24
CA LEU A 125 -39.59 4.60 28.70
C LEU A 125 -40.08 4.82 30.14
N PRO A 126 -41.30 4.38 30.53
CA PRO A 126 -41.75 4.49 31.92
C PRO A 126 -40.92 3.64 32.89
N ALA A 127 -40.47 2.45 32.47
CA ALA A 127 -39.62 1.59 33.30
C ALA A 127 -38.24 2.20 33.57
N LEU A 128 -37.73 3.03 32.65
CA LEU A 128 -36.51 3.84 32.83
C LEU A 128 -36.77 5.16 33.58
N GLY A 129 -38.01 5.48 33.95
CA GLY A 129 -38.38 6.75 34.57
C GLY A 129 -38.26 7.95 33.62
N LEU A 130 -38.20 7.71 32.31
CA LEU A 130 -38.07 8.74 31.29
C LEU A 130 -39.46 9.19 30.82
N ASP A 131 -39.60 10.50 30.64
CA ASP A 131 -40.86 11.08 30.20
C ASP A 131 -41.09 10.80 28.71
N THR A 132 -42.30 10.32 28.39
CA THR A 132 -42.67 9.91 27.01
C THR A 132 -42.99 11.09 26.10
N THR A 133 -43.04 12.31 26.66
CA THR A 133 -43.41 13.56 25.97
C THR A 133 -42.53 13.84 24.75
N MET A 134 -41.22 13.56 24.83
CA MET A 134 -40.28 13.78 23.70
C MET A 134 -40.48 12.80 22.54
N LEU A 135 -40.93 11.57 22.83
CA LEU A 135 -41.14 10.52 21.83
C LEU A 135 -42.62 10.31 21.45
N ARG A 136 -43.52 11.11 22.02
CA ARG A 136 -44.98 11.03 21.83
C ARG A 136 -45.37 11.02 20.36
N TRP A 137 -44.72 11.87 19.55
CA TRP A 137 -44.98 11.94 18.12
C TRP A 137 -44.63 10.64 17.38
N ALA A 138 -43.48 10.05 17.70
CA ALA A 138 -43.00 8.81 17.09
C ALA A 138 -43.84 7.60 17.52
N LEU A 139 -44.25 7.54 18.79
CA LEU A 139 -45.11 6.48 19.33
C LEU A 139 -46.54 6.54 18.77
N ASN A 140 -47.06 7.74 18.52
CA ASN A 140 -48.37 7.93 17.89
C ASN A 140 -48.38 7.59 16.39
N ASN A 141 -47.24 7.76 15.69
CA ASN A 141 -47.11 7.52 14.25
C ASN A 141 -46.04 6.47 13.95
N ARG A 142 -46.20 5.26 14.50
CA ARG A 142 -45.18 4.18 14.43
C ARG A 142 -44.74 3.85 13.01
N ILE A 143 -45.67 3.85 12.05
CA ILE A 143 -45.38 3.56 10.64
C ILE A 143 -44.46 4.64 10.05
N ALA A 144 -44.78 5.92 10.25
CA ALA A 144 -43.96 7.03 9.74
C ALA A 144 -42.59 7.08 10.43
N ALA A 145 -42.56 6.90 11.74
CA ALA A 145 -41.32 6.84 12.51
C ALA A 145 -40.44 5.65 12.09
N PHE A 146 -41.04 4.50 11.77
CA PHE A 146 -40.31 3.34 11.25
C PHE A 146 -39.61 3.65 9.93
N PHE A 147 -40.29 4.29 8.98
CA PHE A 147 -39.66 4.71 7.74
C PHE A 147 -38.49 5.67 7.97
N ILE A 148 -38.63 6.63 8.89
CA ILE A 148 -37.54 7.56 9.24
C ILE A 148 -36.32 6.81 9.81
N VAL A 149 -36.53 5.86 10.73
CA VAL A 149 -35.44 5.07 11.33
C VAL A 149 -34.73 4.21 10.27
N VAL A 150 -35.49 3.59 9.35
CA VAL A 150 -34.91 2.82 8.24
C VAL A 150 -34.13 3.73 7.29
N PHE A 151 -34.68 4.90 6.94
CA PHE A 151 -34.01 5.86 6.06
C PHE A 151 -32.70 6.38 6.68
N MET A 152 -32.71 6.65 7.98
CA MET A 152 -31.51 7.04 8.72
C MET A 152 -30.44 5.95 8.66
N GLY A 153 -30.82 4.68 8.73
CA GLY A 153 -29.93 3.55 8.52
C GLY A 153 -29.31 3.48 7.12
N THR A 154 -30.11 3.78 6.08
CA THR A 154 -29.60 3.86 4.71
C THR A 154 -28.60 5.01 4.54
N ALA A 155 -28.84 6.16 5.18
CA ALA A 155 -27.89 7.28 5.20
C ALA A 155 -26.61 6.93 5.98
N ALA A 156 -26.71 6.23 7.10
CA ALA A 156 -25.52 5.76 7.83
C ALA A 156 -24.66 4.80 7.00
N SER A 157 -25.32 3.91 6.25
CA SER A 157 -24.66 2.94 5.37
C SER A 157 -23.92 3.64 4.21
N SER A 158 -24.43 4.79 3.73
CA SER A 158 -23.75 5.55 2.68
C SER A 158 -22.45 6.21 3.17
N LEU A 159 -22.32 6.54 4.46
CA LEU A 159 -21.07 7.05 5.02
C LEU A 159 -19.95 5.99 5.09
N THR A 160 -20.32 4.73 5.26
CA THR A 160 -19.36 3.60 5.20
C THR A 160 -19.00 3.21 3.79
N ALA A 161 -19.85 3.55 2.82
CA ALA A 161 -19.62 3.25 1.42
C ALA A 161 -18.65 4.27 0.82
N SER A 162 -17.36 4.14 1.11
CA SER A 162 -16.33 5.07 0.60
C SER A 162 -16.17 5.04 -0.92
N GLY A 163 -16.75 4.05 -1.61
CA GLY A 163 -16.62 3.88 -3.06
C GLY A 163 -15.18 3.64 -3.52
N ALA A 164 -14.24 3.47 -2.60
CA ALA A 164 -12.82 3.46 -2.91
C ALA A 164 -12.45 2.17 -3.64
N PHE A 165 -11.86 2.32 -4.82
CA PHE A 165 -11.21 1.28 -5.58
C PHE A 165 -9.85 1.83 -6.02
N GLU A 166 -8.78 1.38 -5.37
CA GLU A 166 -7.42 1.90 -5.58
C GLU A 166 -6.50 0.75 -5.97
N ILE A 167 -5.71 0.95 -7.02
CA ILE A 167 -4.77 -0.04 -7.55
C ILE A 167 -3.35 0.46 -7.31
N TYR A 168 -2.55 -0.31 -6.59
CA TYR A 168 -1.16 -0.03 -6.28
C TYR A 168 -0.27 -1.02 -7.03
N PHE A 169 0.72 -0.51 -7.77
CA PHE A 169 1.74 -1.30 -8.45
C PHE A 169 3.08 -1.11 -7.75
N ASN A 170 3.72 -2.20 -7.31
CA ASN A 170 5.07 -2.21 -6.74
C ASN A 170 5.33 -1.08 -5.71
N ALA A 171 4.52 -1.05 -4.64
CA ALA A 171 4.53 0.01 -3.63
C ALA A 171 5.77 0.01 -2.69
N GLY A 172 6.85 -0.70 -3.02
CA GLY A 172 7.97 -0.94 -2.09
C GLY A 172 9.39 -0.76 -2.64
N THR A 173 9.63 -0.60 -3.95
CA THR A 173 11.01 -0.75 -4.47
C THR A 173 11.54 0.36 -5.37
N ARG A 174 10.78 1.42 -5.66
CA ARG A 174 11.33 2.56 -6.40
C ARG A 174 11.01 3.88 -5.71
N ASN A 175 12.07 4.67 -5.50
CA ASN A 175 12.03 6.03 -5.01
C ASN A 175 10.81 6.78 -5.56
N THR A 176 9.98 7.27 -4.63
CA THR A 176 9.10 8.44 -4.75
C THR A 176 9.04 9.08 -6.14
N GLU A 177 7.98 8.79 -6.92
CA GLU A 177 7.24 9.72 -7.83
C GLU A 177 6.52 9.08 -9.04
N GLN A 178 6.63 7.77 -9.30
CA GLN A 178 5.91 7.13 -10.42
C GLN A 178 5.43 5.75 -9.98
N GLN A 179 4.15 5.35 -10.00
CA GLN A 179 2.94 5.88 -10.64
C GLN A 179 1.76 5.57 -9.73
N PHE A 180 1.14 6.62 -9.20
CA PHE A 180 -0.20 6.56 -8.64
C PHE A 180 -1.16 6.43 -9.81
N LEU A 181 -1.48 5.19 -10.21
CA LEU A 181 -2.55 4.95 -11.18
C LEU A 181 -3.88 5.10 -10.42
N LEU A 182 -4.20 6.34 -10.08
CA LEU A 182 -5.53 6.74 -9.62
C LEU A 182 -6.51 6.58 -10.79
N ALA A 183 -6.93 5.36 -11.04
CA ALA A 183 -8.27 5.14 -11.53
C ALA A 183 -9.21 5.32 -10.32
N ARG A 184 -9.43 6.58 -9.92
CA ARG A 184 -10.57 6.94 -9.07
C ARG A 184 -11.80 6.85 -9.99
N LEU A 185 -12.32 5.64 -10.16
CA LEU A 185 -13.57 5.36 -10.87
C LEU A 185 -14.77 5.75 -9.99
#